data_AF-A0A0K2B223-F1
#
_entry.id   AF-A0A0K2B223-F1
#
_cell.length_a   1.000
_cell.length_b   1.000
_cell.length_c   1.000
_cell.angle_alpha   90.00
_cell.angle_beta   90.00
_cell.angle_gamma   90.00
#
_symmetry.space_group_name_H-M   'P 1'
#
loop_
_entity.id
_entity.type
_entity.pdbx_description
1 polymer ?
#
loop_
_entity_poly.entity_id
_entity_poly.type
_entity_poly.pdbx_seq_one_letter_code
_entity_poly.pdbx_strand_id
1 'polypeptide(L)'
;MAFKVGDKVDHRTFGKGEVVFGPFEHTMGSDFYLMKQEHDGAHALTAGEALTQAAKFKVGNKAQGTYSGRVYTIVGGPYRGPAGRTWYATESTDGMVTNNDEDDLLTVTPEPAKDEAIVDGVTYDLTARYRDRDGDYWTFKDVDGTVRGECSSYDRDNSEHISSYSDPLESAVRNFGPLTRV
;
A
#
# COMPACT_ATOMS: atom_id res chain seq x y z
N MET A 1 25.88 -4.08 -13.20
CA MET A 1 25.49 -4.09 -11.76
C MET A 1 25.30 -5.54 -11.38
N ALA A 2 25.92 -6.01 -10.29
CA ALA A 2 25.77 -7.39 -9.85
C ALA A 2 24.66 -7.48 -8.80
N PHE A 3 23.70 -8.38 -9.00
CA PHE A 3 22.69 -8.71 -8.00
C PHE A 3 23.28 -9.61 -6.91
N LYS A 4 22.71 -9.53 -5.70
CA LYS A 4 23.02 -10.38 -4.56
C LYS A 4 21.90 -11.39 -4.32
N VAL A 5 22.23 -12.51 -3.70
CA VAL A 5 21.22 -13.45 -3.20
C VAL A 5 20.30 -12.73 -2.21
N GLY A 6 18.99 -12.88 -2.40
CA GLY A 6 17.94 -12.19 -1.67
C GLY A 6 17.40 -10.93 -2.35
N ASP A 7 18.09 -10.41 -3.38
CA ASP A 7 17.61 -9.24 -4.11
C ASP A 7 16.28 -9.56 -4.83
N LYS A 8 15.28 -8.69 -4.62
CA LYS A 8 14.04 -8.69 -5.41
C LYS A 8 14.30 -8.05 -6.76
N VAL A 9 13.87 -8.72 -7.82
CA VAL A 9 14.14 -8.33 -9.20
C VAL A 9 12.88 -8.46 -10.07
N ASP A 10 12.82 -7.65 -11.11
CA ASP A 10 11.89 -7.78 -12.23
C ASP A 10 12.67 -8.38 -13.42
N HIS A 11 12.17 -9.48 -13.98
CA HIS A 11 12.67 -10.09 -15.20
C HIS A 11 11.76 -9.75 -16.38
N ARG A 12 12.34 -9.34 -17.51
CA ARG A 12 11.59 -8.86 -18.71
C ARG A 12 10.51 -9.82 -19.23
N THR A 13 10.69 -11.13 -19.05
CA THR A 13 9.77 -12.17 -19.56
C THR A 13 9.00 -12.87 -18.46
N PHE A 14 9.61 -13.05 -17.29
CA PHE A 14 9.08 -13.91 -16.22
C PHE A 14 8.39 -13.10 -15.11
N GLY A 15 8.41 -11.78 -15.22
CA GLY A 15 7.90 -10.89 -14.19
C GLY A 15 8.79 -10.92 -12.95
N LYS A 16 8.17 -10.85 -11.78
CA LYS A 16 8.86 -10.67 -10.50
C LYS A 16 9.50 -11.95 -9.99
N GLY A 17 10.61 -11.77 -9.30
CA GLY A 17 11.27 -12.85 -8.59
C GLY A 17 12.31 -12.39 -7.59
N GLU A 18 13.04 -13.36 -7.07
CA GLU A 18 14.13 -13.17 -6.13
C GLU A 18 15.36 -13.91 -6.62
N VAL A 19 16.53 -13.29 -6.55
CA VAL A 19 17.79 -13.96 -6.84
C VAL A 19 18.09 -14.93 -5.70
N VAL A 20 18.11 -16.23 -6.00
CA VAL A 20 18.41 -17.27 -5.00
C VAL A 20 19.82 -17.86 -5.14
N PHE A 21 20.47 -17.62 -6.29
CA PHE A 21 21.86 -18.02 -6.51
C PHE A 21 22.52 -17.15 -7.60
N GLY A 22 23.84 -16.94 -7.48
CA GLY A 22 24.66 -16.21 -8.44
C GLY A 22 25.35 -14.96 -7.85
N PRO A 23 26.16 -14.25 -8.66
CA PRO A 23 26.46 -14.56 -10.07
C PRO A 23 27.30 -15.83 -10.22
N PHE A 24 27.15 -16.53 -11.34
CA PHE A 24 28.02 -17.66 -11.73
C PHE A 24 28.29 -17.68 -13.23
N GLU A 25 29.34 -18.40 -13.62
CA GLU A 25 29.69 -18.65 -15.02
C GLU A 25 28.85 -19.78 -15.60
N HIS A 26 28.33 -19.57 -16.81
CA HIS A 26 27.61 -20.55 -17.58
C HIS A 26 28.26 -20.69 -18.97
N THR A 27 27.96 -21.75 -19.71
CA THR A 27 28.51 -21.95 -21.07
C THR A 27 28.15 -20.84 -22.05
N MET A 28 27.15 -20.02 -21.72
CA MET A 28 26.68 -18.89 -22.51
C MET A 28 27.27 -17.53 -22.08
N GLY A 29 28.13 -17.50 -21.05
CA GLY A 29 28.78 -16.28 -20.56
C GLY A 29 28.92 -16.22 -19.04
N SER A 30 29.53 -15.15 -18.56
CA SER A 30 29.52 -14.75 -17.15
C SER A 30 28.22 -14.00 -16.81
N ASP A 31 27.92 -13.84 -15.51
CA ASP A 31 26.76 -13.10 -14.99
C ASP A 31 25.39 -13.78 -15.17
N PHE A 32 25.33 -15.09 -14.95
CA PHE A 32 24.06 -15.80 -14.79
C PHE A 32 23.62 -15.89 -13.32
N TYR A 33 22.31 -15.89 -13.13
CA TYR A 33 21.63 -15.98 -11.85
C TYR A 33 20.55 -17.05 -11.91
N LEU A 34 20.27 -17.65 -10.75
CA LEU A 34 19.06 -18.43 -10.55
C LEU A 34 18.04 -17.54 -9.85
N MET A 35 16.92 -17.28 -10.51
CA MET A 35 15.81 -16.49 -9.98
C MET A 35 14.66 -17.41 -9.59
N LYS A 36 14.10 -17.24 -8.40
CA LYS A 36 12.82 -17.84 -8.01
C LYS A 36 11.68 -16.90 -8.37
N GLN A 37 10.78 -17.35 -9.23
CA GLN A 37 9.63 -16.60 -9.71
C GLN A 37 8.59 -16.42 -8.59
N GLU A 38 8.00 -15.22 -8.49
CA GLU A 38 7.03 -14.90 -7.43
C GLU A 38 5.69 -15.62 -7.61
N HIS A 39 5.26 -15.85 -8.86
CA HIS A 39 3.89 -16.31 -9.15
C HIS A 39 3.67 -17.82 -8.92
N ASP A 40 4.67 -18.66 -9.18
CA ASP A 40 4.57 -20.12 -9.05
C ASP A 40 5.72 -20.74 -8.24
N GLY A 41 6.71 -19.93 -7.82
CA GLY A 41 7.89 -20.40 -7.11
C GLY A 41 8.89 -21.18 -7.98
N ALA A 42 8.67 -21.27 -9.30
CA ALA A 42 9.58 -21.95 -10.21
C ALA A 42 10.92 -21.22 -10.31
N HIS A 43 11.98 -21.96 -10.62
CA HIS A 43 13.32 -21.39 -10.78
C HIS A 43 13.62 -21.18 -12.26
N ALA A 44 14.18 -20.01 -12.59
CA ALA A 44 14.62 -19.66 -13.93
C ALA A 44 16.10 -19.27 -13.92
N LEU A 45 16.85 -19.84 -14.87
CA LEU A 45 18.19 -19.36 -15.19
C LEU A 45 18.05 -18.07 -16.01
N THR A 46 18.70 -16.99 -15.57
CA THR A 46 18.59 -15.68 -16.22
C THR A 46 19.95 -14.99 -16.32
N ALA A 47 20.19 -14.30 -17.42
CA ALA A 47 21.31 -13.39 -17.54
C ALA A 47 21.05 -12.12 -16.71
N GLY A 48 22.10 -11.55 -16.13
CA GLY A 48 22.00 -10.33 -15.32
C GLY A 48 21.40 -9.14 -16.09
N GLU A 49 21.68 -9.02 -17.39
CA GLU A 49 21.12 -7.96 -18.25
C GLU A 49 19.60 -8.04 -18.45
N ALA A 50 18.99 -9.20 -18.19
CA ALA A 50 17.55 -9.39 -18.28
C ALA A 50 16.82 -9.09 -16.96
N LEU A 51 17.58 -8.80 -15.89
CA LEU A 51 17.09 -8.43 -14.58
C LEU A 51 17.20 -6.92 -14.35
N THR A 52 16.15 -6.36 -13.76
CA THR A 52 16.18 -5.03 -13.16
C THR A 52 15.86 -5.15 -11.68
N GLN A 53 16.51 -4.36 -10.83
CA GLN A 53 16.19 -4.33 -9.40
C GLN A 53 14.71 -3.95 -9.22
N ALA A 54 13.95 -4.77 -8.50
CA ALA A 54 12.55 -4.48 -8.24
C ALA A 54 12.44 -3.23 -7.37
N ALA A 55 11.43 -2.41 -7.65
CA ALA A 55 11.15 -1.25 -6.83
C ALA A 55 10.87 -1.68 -5.39
N LYS A 56 11.58 -1.10 -4.42
CA LYS A 56 11.34 -1.33 -2.98
C LYS A 56 9.95 -0.87 -2.56
N PHE A 57 9.44 0.19 -3.21
CA PHE A 57 8.11 0.73 -2.95
C PHE A 57 7.29 0.86 -4.23
N LYS A 58 5.97 0.77 -4.10
CA LYS A 58 4.98 1.07 -5.15
C LYS A 58 4.26 2.38 -4.81
N VAL A 59 3.74 3.05 -5.84
CA VAL A 59 2.80 4.17 -5.66
C VAL A 59 1.62 3.73 -4.78
N GLY A 60 1.24 4.58 -3.83
CA GLY A 60 0.23 4.32 -2.81
C GLY A 60 0.78 3.66 -1.54
N ASN A 61 1.99 3.10 -1.54
CA ASN A 61 2.57 2.60 -0.29
C ASN A 61 2.83 3.73 0.70
N LYS A 62 2.72 3.42 1.99
CA LYS A 62 3.24 4.27 3.06
C LYS A 62 4.69 3.89 3.34
N ALA A 63 5.54 4.90 3.53
CA ALA A 63 6.94 4.72 3.89
C ALA A 63 7.33 5.72 4.99
N GLN A 64 8.21 5.32 5.90
CA GLN A 64 8.66 6.18 6.99
C GLN A 64 10.08 6.68 6.69
N GLY A 65 10.31 7.99 6.81
CA GLY A 65 11.63 8.55 6.67
C GLY A 65 12.54 8.13 7.83
N THR A 66 13.67 7.48 7.53
CA THR A 66 14.61 6.92 8.54
C THR A 66 15.02 7.95 9.59
N TYR A 67 15.31 9.19 9.17
CA TYR A 67 15.77 10.25 10.07
C TYR A 67 14.66 11.12 10.64
N SER A 68 13.59 11.34 9.87
CA SER A 68 12.51 12.25 10.27
C SER A 68 11.45 11.57 11.12
N GLY A 69 11.34 10.25 11.05
CA GLY A 69 10.24 9.48 11.63
C GLY A 69 8.87 9.74 10.98
N ARG A 70 8.80 10.65 10.01
CA ARG A 70 7.56 11.03 9.33
C ARG A 70 7.12 9.93 8.38
N VAL A 71 5.81 9.71 8.29
CA VAL A 71 5.20 8.81 7.31
C VAL A 71 4.81 9.61 6.08
N TYR A 72 5.18 9.09 4.92
CA TYR A 72 4.85 9.62 3.61
C TYR A 72 4.06 8.60 2.80
N THR A 73 3.27 9.08 1.84
CA THR A 73 2.71 8.27 0.76
C THR A 73 3.65 8.32 -0.44
N ILE A 74 4.00 7.17 -1.02
CA ILE A 74 4.71 7.15 -2.30
C ILE A 74 3.76 7.58 -3.40
N VAL A 75 4.06 8.70 -4.07
CA VAL A 75 3.23 9.25 -5.16
C VAL A 75 3.89 9.10 -6.52
N GLY A 76 5.16 8.70 -6.57
CA GLY A 76 5.85 8.37 -7.82
C GLY A 76 7.23 7.72 -7.61
N GLY A 77 7.73 7.07 -8.66
CA GLY A 77 9.02 6.37 -8.67
C GLY A 77 8.91 4.86 -8.91
N PRO A 78 10.03 4.12 -8.88
CA PRO A 78 11.39 4.61 -8.59
C PRO A 78 11.94 5.48 -9.73
N TYR A 79 12.62 6.56 -9.38
CA TYR A 79 13.38 7.40 -10.31
C TYR A 79 14.88 7.19 -10.12
N ARG A 80 15.66 7.41 -11.19
CA ARG A 80 17.11 7.30 -11.17
C ARG A 80 17.76 8.67 -11.26
N GLY A 81 18.57 9.01 -10.26
CA GLY A 81 19.35 10.24 -10.22
C GLY A 81 20.69 10.13 -10.97
N PRO A 82 21.41 11.26 -11.18
CA PRO A 82 22.69 11.30 -11.90
C PRO A 82 23.81 10.42 -11.34
N ALA A 83 23.72 10.01 -10.08
CA ALA A 83 24.67 9.11 -9.42
C ALA A 83 24.18 7.65 -9.33
N GLY A 84 23.15 7.28 -10.11
CA GLY A 84 22.53 5.95 -10.07
C GLY A 84 21.63 5.70 -8.85
N ARG A 85 21.53 6.67 -7.94
CA ARG A 85 20.66 6.60 -6.75
C ARG A 85 19.20 6.46 -7.14
N THR A 86 18.49 5.59 -6.43
CA THR A 86 17.05 5.47 -6.51
C THR A 86 16.41 6.48 -5.55
N TRP A 87 15.44 7.24 -6.04
CA TRP A 87 14.61 8.11 -5.20
C TRP A 87 13.14 7.99 -5.58
N TYR A 88 12.27 8.36 -4.65
CA TYR A 88 10.81 8.35 -4.81
C TYR A 88 10.24 9.74 -4.59
N ALA A 89 9.19 10.08 -5.32
CA ALA A 89 8.35 11.22 -4.99
C ALA A 89 7.40 10.79 -3.87
N THR A 90 7.40 11.54 -2.78
CA THR A 90 6.69 11.21 -1.55
C THR A 90 5.88 12.40 -1.07
N GLU A 91 4.63 12.16 -0.70
CA GLU A 91 3.70 13.16 -0.19
C GLU A 91 3.52 12.99 1.33
N SER A 92 3.74 14.06 2.10
CA SER A 92 3.43 14.07 3.53
C SER A 92 1.93 14.28 3.78
N THR A 93 1.50 14.11 5.03
CA THR A 93 0.09 14.24 5.44
C THR A 93 -0.48 15.65 5.25
N ASP A 94 0.36 16.66 5.11
CA ASP A 94 -0.02 18.05 4.78
C ASP A 94 -0.09 18.31 3.26
N GLY A 95 0.09 17.28 2.43
CA GLY A 95 0.04 17.37 0.96
C GLY A 95 1.33 17.88 0.32
N MET A 96 2.41 18.07 1.07
CA MET A 96 3.69 18.50 0.50
C MET A 96 4.40 17.33 -0.21
N VAL A 97 4.71 17.51 -1.50
CA VAL A 97 5.49 16.52 -2.27
C VAL A 97 6.97 16.87 -2.21
N THR A 98 7.78 15.87 -1.84
CA THR A 98 9.25 15.94 -1.78
C THR A 98 9.88 14.72 -2.45
N ASN A 99 11.17 14.77 -2.71
CA ASN A 99 11.95 13.61 -3.16
C ASN A 99 12.73 13.02 -1.98
N ASN A 100 12.61 11.71 -1.76
CA ASN A 100 13.37 10.99 -0.73
C ASN A 100 14.15 9.84 -1.37
N ASP A 101 15.42 9.69 -0.97
CA ASP A 101 16.27 8.58 -1.41
C ASP A 101 15.69 7.25 -0.87
N GLU A 102 15.80 6.17 -1.65
CA GLU A 102 15.26 4.84 -1.28
C GLU A 102 15.82 4.29 0.04
N ASP A 103 17.07 4.65 0.34
CA ASP A 103 17.80 4.26 1.56
C ASP A 103 17.35 5.07 2.79
N ASP A 104 16.74 6.24 2.56
CA ASP A 104 16.18 7.10 3.61
C ASP A 104 14.72 6.75 3.93
N LEU A 105 14.18 5.70 3.32
CA LEU A 105 12.81 5.22 3.51
C LEU A 105 12.78 3.80 4.06
N LEU A 106 11.95 3.62 5.09
CA LEU A 106 11.59 2.34 5.69
C LEU A 106 10.19 1.94 5.25
N THR A 107 10.00 0.64 4.98
CA THR A 107 8.67 0.09 4.72
C THR A 107 7.81 0.23 5.97
N VAL A 108 6.65 0.85 5.83
CA VAL A 108 5.62 0.83 6.86
C VAL A 108 4.72 -0.34 6.55
N THR A 109 4.66 -1.31 7.46
CA THR A 109 3.57 -2.29 7.43
C THR A 109 2.29 -1.52 7.71
N PRO A 110 1.35 -1.40 6.75
CA PRO A 110 0.09 -0.75 7.05
C PRO A 110 -0.54 -1.50 8.23
N GLU A 111 -1.05 -0.76 9.22
CA GLU A 111 -1.93 -1.38 10.20
C GLU A 111 -3.08 -2.03 9.42
N PRO A 112 -3.47 -3.27 9.76
CA PRO A 112 -4.65 -3.86 9.16
C PRO A 112 -5.80 -2.87 9.33
N ALA A 113 -6.55 -2.64 8.25
CA ALA A 113 -7.74 -1.82 8.32
C ALA A 113 -8.57 -2.32 9.50
N LYS A 114 -8.94 -1.40 10.40
CA LYS A 114 -9.75 -1.77 11.54
C LYS A 114 -11.13 -2.09 10.98
N ASP A 115 -11.52 -3.36 11.05
CA ASP A 115 -12.88 -3.78 10.68
C ASP A 115 -13.89 -3.39 11.76
N GLU A 116 -13.45 -2.76 12.85
CA GLU A 116 -14.29 -2.34 13.96
C GLU A 116 -13.95 -0.93 14.45
N ALA A 117 -14.97 -0.21 14.90
CA ALA A 117 -14.84 1.08 15.56
C ALA A 117 -15.73 1.15 16.80
N ILE A 118 -15.29 1.85 17.86
CA ILE A 118 -16.07 2.01 19.09
C ILE A 118 -16.52 3.46 19.20
N VAL A 119 -17.82 3.69 19.32
CA VAL A 119 -18.41 5.00 19.62
C VAL A 119 -19.40 4.85 20.77
N ASP A 120 -19.23 5.64 21.83
CA ASP A 120 -20.06 5.61 23.05
C ASP A 120 -20.22 4.20 23.65
N GLY A 121 -19.16 3.38 23.58
CA GLY A 121 -19.14 2.01 24.09
C GLY A 121 -19.83 0.98 23.20
N VAL A 122 -20.34 1.36 22.03
CA VAL A 122 -20.91 0.47 21.03
C VAL A 122 -19.86 0.16 19.96
N THR A 123 -19.65 -1.13 19.68
CA THR A 123 -18.77 -1.59 18.59
C THR A 123 -19.55 -1.63 17.28
N TYR A 124 -19.00 -0.98 16.26
CA TYR A 124 -19.48 -0.94 14.88
C TYR A 124 -18.52 -1.75 14.00
N ASP A 125 -19.01 -2.85 13.44
CA ASP A 125 -18.38 -3.61 12.34
C ASP A 125 -18.42 -2.76 11.05
N LEU A 126 -17.26 -2.35 10.54
CA LEU A 126 -17.11 -1.51 9.34
C LEU A 126 -17.35 -2.28 8.04
N THR A 127 -17.48 -3.61 8.10
CA THR A 127 -17.88 -4.43 6.95
C THR A 127 -19.40 -4.53 6.83
N ALA A 128 -20.13 -4.07 7.83
CA ALA A 128 -21.58 -4.10 7.87
C ALA A 128 -22.21 -2.80 7.38
N ARG A 129 -23.52 -2.89 7.07
CA ARG A 129 -24.36 -1.73 6.82
C ARG A 129 -25.21 -1.46 8.04
N TYR A 130 -25.59 -0.21 8.21
CA TYR A 130 -26.41 0.24 9.32
C TYR A 130 -27.61 1.01 8.80
N ARG A 131 -28.66 1.04 9.60
CA ARG A 131 -29.84 1.85 9.38
C ARG A 131 -30.03 2.80 10.54
N ASP A 132 -30.25 4.07 10.25
CA ASP A 132 -30.51 5.08 11.27
C ASP A 132 -31.99 5.13 11.67
N ARG A 133 -32.34 6.05 12.57
CA ARG A 133 -33.72 6.20 13.07
C ARG A 133 -34.69 6.76 12.03
N ASP A 134 -34.18 7.46 11.02
CA ASP A 134 -34.96 8.07 9.95
C ASP A 134 -35.20 7.04 8.81
N GLY A 135 -34.48 5.92 8.89
CA GLY A 135 -34.62 4.77 8.01
C GLY A 135 -33.62 4.75 6.86
N ASP A 136 -32.68 5.70 6.84
CA ASP A 136 -31.61 5.78 5.86
C ASP A 136 -30.48 4.79 6.20
N TYR A 137 -29.79 4.35 5.16
CA TYR A 137 -28.71 3.37 5.22
C TYR A 137 -27.35 4.04 5.26
N TRP A 138 -26.49 3.52 6.11
CA TRP A 138 -25.12 3.99 6.31
C TRP A 138 -24.13 2.87 6.05
N THR A 139 -23.05 3.21 5.35
CA THR A 139 -21.85 2.40 5.21
C THR A 139 -20.66 3.19 5.75
N PHE A 140 -19.72 2.52 6.43
CA PHE A 140 -18.57 3.17 7.05
C PHE A 140 -17.26 2.54 6.57
N LYS A 141 -16.18 3.32 6.51
CA LYS A 141 -14.82 2.80 6.35
C LYS A 141 -13.81 3.72 7.03
N ASP A 142 -12.64 3.20 7.34
CA ASP A 142 -11.51 4.02 7.77
C ASP A 142 -10.98 4.85 6.60
N VAL A 143 -10.90 6.16 6.79
CA VAL A 143 -10.26 7.09 5.86
C VAL A 143 -9.19 7.85 6.64
N ASP A 144 -7.94 7.45 6.45
CA ASP A 144 -6.76 8.03 7.09
C ASP A 144 -6.87 8.09 8.63
N GLY A 145 -7.33 7.00 9.25
CA GLY A 145 -7.47 6.86 10.71
C GLY A 145 -8.74 7.47 11.29
N THR A 146 -9.63 8.01 10.45
CA THR A 146 -10.96 8.49 10.85
C THR A 146 -12.02 7.62 10.18
N VAL A 147 -12.89 7.00 10.97
CA VAL A 147 -14.03 6.25 10.43
C VAL A 147 -15.09 7.22 9.93
N ARG A 148 -15.35 7.18 8.63
CA ARG A 148 -16.31 8.04 7.93
C ARG A 148 -17.36 7.21 7.25
N GLY A 149 -18.56 7.76 7.08
CA GLY A 149 -19.67 7.10 6.46
C GLY A 149 -20.43 7.99 5.49
N GLU A 150 -21.09 7.33 4.55
CA GLU A 150 -21.97 7.93 3.56
C GLU A 150 -23.40 7.43 3.81
N CYS A 151 -24.37 8.34 3.75
CA CYS A 151 -25.78 8.07 3.94
C CYS A 151 -26.49 7.83 2.59
N SER A 152 -27.49 6.95 2.57
CA SER A 152 -28.37 6.73 1.43
C SER A 152 -29.80 6.41 1.84
N SER A 153 -30.77 6.99 1.14
CA SER A 153 -32.17 6.60 1.26
C SER A 153 -32.50 5.24 0.64
N TYR A 154 -31.53 4.61 -0.04
CA TYR A 154 -31.67 3.30 -0.66
C TYR A 154 -30.78 2.28 0.04
N ASP A 155 -31.24 1.02 0.11
CA ASP A 155 -30.47 -0.09 0.66
C ASP A 155 -29.34 -0.53 -0.29
N ARG A 156 -28.27 0.27 -0.35
CA ARG A 156 -27.10 0.03 -1.20
C ARG A 156 -25.81 0.34 -0.46
N ASP A 157 -24.74 -0.34 -0.86
CA ASP A 157 -23.40 -0.03 -0.38
C ASP A 157 -22.86 1.21 -1.13
N ASN A 158 -22.56 2.28 -0.39
CA ASN A 158 -21.96 3.51 -0.91
C ASN A 158 -20.51 3.67 -0.45
N SER A 159 -19.85 2.59 -0.01
CA SER A 159 -18.48 2.63 0.50
C SER A 159 -17.48 3.23 -0.50
N GLU A 160 -17.73 3.10 -1.79
CA GLU A 160 -16.92 3.71 -2.86
C GLU A 160 -16.95 5.24 -2.88
N HIS A 161 -18.02 5.87 -2.37
CA HIS A 161 -18.18 7.33 -2.33
C HIS A 161 -17.61 7.95 -1.05
N ILE A 162 -17.32 7.14 -0.02
CA ILE A 162 -16.79 7.65 1.24
C ILE A 162 -15.40 8.27 1.01
N SER A 163 -15.25 9.53 1.41
CA SER A 163 -14.01 10.32 1.27
C SER A 163 -13.67 11.04 2.58
N SER A 164 -12.59 11.83 2.56
CA SER A 164 -12.24 12.71 3.69
C SER A 164 -13.27 13.80 3.99
N TYR A 165 -14.26 14.01 3.12
CA TYR A 165 -15.36 14.96 3.30
C TYR A 165 -16.65 14.31 3.83
N SER A 166 -16.75 12.98 3.83
CA SER A 166 -17.93 12.26 4.35
C SER A 166 -18.02 12.38 5.87
N ASP A 167 -19.22 12.17 6.43
CA ASP A 167 -19.50 12.37 7.84
C ASP A 167 -18.71 11.39 8.73
N PRO A 168 -18.07 11.85 9.83
CA PRO A 168 -17.50 10.93 10.81
C PRO A 168 -18.57 10.05 11.46
N LEU A 169 -18.23 8.78 11.75
CA LEU A 169 -19.14 7.84 12.44
C LEU A 169 -19.73 8.44 13.73
N GLU A 170 -18.91 9.13 14.53
CA GLU A 170 -19.38 9.80 15.75
C GLU A 170 -20.45 10.86 15.48
N SER A 171 -20.32 11.61 14.37
CA SER A 171 -21.34 12.59 13.94
C SER A 171 -22.62 11.89 13.53
N ALA A 172 -22.52 10.80 12.76
CA ALA A 172 -23.68 10.02 12.31
C ALA A 172 -24.45 9.42 13.51
N VAL A 173 -23.74 8.80 14.46
CA VAL A 173 -24.32 8.23 15.68
C VAL A 173 -25.01 9.32 16.52
N ARG A 174 -24.35 10.47 16.72
CA ARG A 174 -24.91 11.57 17.52
C ARG A 174 -26.17 12.18 16.90
N ASN A 175 -26.17 12.37 15.57
CA ASN A 175 -27.23 13.10 14.89
C ASN A 175 -28.40 12.20 14.48
N PHE A 176 -28.13 10.97 14.07
CA PHE A 176 -29.11 10.06 13.45
C PHE A 176 -29.26 8.72 14.21
N GLY A 177 -28.44 8.47 15.23
CA GLY A 177 -28.49 7.24 15.99
C GLY A 177 -29.76 7.02 16.83
N PRO A 178 -29.91 5.82 17.43
CA PRO A 178 -28.98 4.70 17.35
C PRO A 178 -28.96 4.05 15.96
N LEU A 179 -27.77 3.72 15.46
CA LEU A 179 -27.62 3.02 14.20
C LEU A 179 -27.77 1.50 14.45
N THR A 180 -28.61 0.85 13.65
CA THR A 180 -28.90 -0.59 13.77
C THR A 180 -28.29 -1.34 12.61
N ARG A 181 -27.49 -2.37 12.86
CA ARG A 181 -26.92 -3.23 11.81
C ARG A 181 -28.04 -3.88 10.97
N VAL A 182 -27.90 -3.89 9.64
CA VAL A 182 -28.83 -4.52 8.69
C VAL A 182 -28.19 -5.69 7.94
#